data_AF-A0A1Y3ENX7-F1
#
_entry.id   AF-A0A1Y3ENX7-F1
#
_cell.length_a   1.000
_cell.length_b   1.000
_cell.length_c   1.000
_cell.angle_alpha   90.00
_cell.angle_beta   90.00
_cell.angle_gamma   90.00
#
_symmetry.space_group_name_H-M   'P 1'
#
loop_
_entity.id
_entity.type
_entity.pdbx_description
1 polymer ?
#
loop_
_entity_poly.entity_id
_entity_poly.type
_entity_poly.pdbx_seq_one_letter_code
_entity_poly.pdbx_strand_id
1 'polypeptide(L)'
;FALLCCFNCFACQEEAEQLNKLLEQDNVEKQLKIFVDVDTHTAEIKLCDKKLKGRLVDLPCVVELQKTLDKKNFYKVTDVSQMVICEKSDDESKQSNSLNDDKKCEKRFQWPHGITPPMKNVRRRRFRKTLRKKVKFLTITM
;
A
#
# COMPACT_ATOMS: atom_id res chain seq x y z
N PHE A 1 -18.03 5.84 3.53
CA PHE A 1 -16.92 6.70 3.99
C PHE A 1 -15.78 5.96 4.70
N ALA A 2 -16.02 5.09 5.70
CA ALA A 2 -14.93 4.41 6.43
C ALA A 2 -14.20 3.31 5.64
N LEU A 3 -14.86 2.62 4.70
CA LEU A 3 -14.25 1.51 3.95
C LEU A 3 -13.37 1.97 2.78
N LEU A 4 -13.54 3.19 2.25
CA LEU A 4 -12.72 3.71 1.16
C LEU A 4 -11.43 4.39 1.64
N CYS A 5 -11.38 4.92 2.87
CA CYS A 5 -10.15 5.47 3.46
C CYS A 5 -9.18 4.40 3.94
N CYS A 6 -9.65 3.16 4.19
CA CYS A 6 -8.76 2.05 4.57
C CYS A 6 -7.95 1.52 3.37
N PHE A 7 -8.46 1.70 2.15
CA PHE A 7 -7.71 1.46 0.92
C PHE A 7 -7.19 2.81 0.43
N ASN A 8 -6.01 3.20 0.90
CA ASN A 8 -5.28 4.28 0.24
C ASN A 8 -5.08 3.85 -1.22
N CYS A 9 -5.89 4.39 -2.13
CA CYS A 9 -5.81 4.14 -3.56
C CYS A 9 -5.08 5.32 -4.19
N PHE A 10 -3.84 5.12 -4.61
CA PHE A 10 -3.13 6.13 -5.40
C PHE A 10 -3.55 5.97 -6.85
N ALA A 11 -4.64 6.66 -7.23
CA ALA A 11 -5.05 6.80 -8.63
C ALA A 11 -4.22 7.91 -9.31
N CYS A 12 -4.21 7.90 -10.65
CA CYS A 12 -3.70 9.04 -11.40
C CYS A 12 -4.54 10.29 -11.11
N GLN A 13 -3.91 11.46 -11.24
CA GLN A 13 -4.47 12.76 -10.82
C GLN A 13 -5.89 12.99 -11.37
N GLU A 14 -6.11 12.66 -12.64
CA GLU A 14 -7.40 12.83 -13.33
C GLU A 14 -8.48 11.90 -12.75
N GLU A 15 -8.17 10.63 -12.54
CA GLU A 15 -9.10 9.65 -11.97
C GLU A 15 -9.39 9.93 -10.49
N ALA A 16 -8.42 10.46 -9.75
CA ALA A 16 -8.61 10.88 -8.37
C ALA A 16 -9.59 12.06 -8.27
N GLU A 17 -9.46 13.05 -9.15
CA GLU A 17 -10.40 14.18 -9.23
C GLU A 17 -11.82 13.73 -9.62
N GLN A 18 -11.93 12.79 -10.56
CA GLN A 18 -13.21 12.18 -10.91
C GLN A 18 -13.84 11.46 -9.72
N LEU A 19 -13.07 10.63 -9.01
CA LEU A 19 -13.55 9.91 -7.83
C LEU A 19 -14.01 10.88 -6.72
N ASN A 20 -13.28 11.98 -6.48
CA ASN A 20 -13.67 12.97 -5.48
C ASN A 20 -15.02 13.61 -5.80
N LYS A 21 -15.28 13.96 -7.07
CA LYS A 21 -16.59 14.48 -7.50
C LYS A 21 -17.70 13.46 -7.29
N LEU A 22 -17.43 12.17 -7.50
CA LEU A 22 -18.41 11.10 -7.27
C LEU A 22 -18.71 10.88 -5.79
N LEU A 23 -17.69 11.00 -4.93
CA LEU A 23 -17.84 10.93 -3.48
C LEU A 23 -18.70 12.09 -2.94
N GLU A 24 -18.61 13.27 -3.54
CA GLU A 24 -19.45 14.42 -3.18
C GLU A 24 -20.92 14.26 -3.61
N GLN A 25 -21.17 13.56 -4.71
CA GLN A 25 -22.51 13.32 -5.26
C GLN A 25 -23.22 12.10 -4.66
N ASP A 26 -22.57 11.38 -3.74
CA ASP A 26 -23.05 10.16 -3.06
C ASP A 26 -23.50 9.03 -4.02
N ASN A 27 -23.08 9.07 -5.28
CA ASN A 27 -23.43 8.07 -6.32
C ASN A 27 -22.30 7.04 -6.54
N VAL A 28 -21.73 6.56 -5.44
CA VAL A 28 -20.46 5.80 -5.45
C VAL A 28 -20.69 4.33 -5.77
N GLU A 29 -21.76 3.73 -5.24
CA GLU A 29 -21.97 2.27 -5.27
C GLU A 29 -22.11 1.69 -6.69
N LYS A 30 -22.70 2.46 -7.61
CA LYS A 30 -22.89 2.03 -8.99
C LYS A 30 -21.65 2.22 -9.85
N GLN A 31 -20.84 3.22 -9.52
CA GLN A 31 -19.76 3.72 -10.38
C GLN A 31 -18.37 3.33 -9.91
N LEU A 32 -18.21 2.84 -8.68
CA LEU A 32 -16.92 2.38 -8.15
C LEU A 32 -17.01 0.90 -7.74
N LYS A 33 -16.17 0.06 -8.35
CA LYS A 33 -15.98 -1.34 -7.93
C LYS A 33 -14.48 -1.60 -7.77
N ILE A 34 -14.10 -2.17 -6.64
CA ILE A 34 -12.71 -2.51 -6.32
C ILE A 34 -12.65 -4.02 -6.12
N PHE A 35 -11.81 -4.68 -6.89
CA PHE A 35 -11.48 -6.09 -6.76
C PHE A 35 -10.02 -6.18 -6.33
N VAL A 36 -9.74 -6.88 -5.25
CA VAL A 36 -8.38 -7.10 -4.75
C VAL A 36 -8.18 -8.59 -4.63
N ASP A 37 -7.09 -9.08 -5.23
CA ASP A 37 -6.62 -10.43 -5.07
C ASP A 37 -5.36 -10.37 -4.20
N VAL A 38 -5.49 -10.89 -2.98
CA VAL A 38 -4.45 -10.86 -1.95
C VAL A 38 -3.33 -11.84 -2.29
N ASP A 39 -3.65 -12.97 -2.92
CA ASP A 39 -2.68 -14.02 -3.22
C ASP A 39 -1.74 -13.58 -4.35
N THR A 40 -2.29 -12.90 -5.35
CA THR A 40 -1.49 -12.36 -6.46
C THR A 40 -0.98 -10.94 -6.22
N HIS A 41 -1.37 -10.30 -5.11
CA HIS A 41 -1.11 -8.88 -4.83
C HIS A 41 -1.54 -7.95 -5.97
N THR A 42 -2.60 -8.30 -6.69
CA THR A 42 -3.17 -7.50 -7.78
C THR A 42 -4.50 -6.88 -7.38
N ALA A 43 -4.83 -5.75 -8.01
CA ALA A 43 -6.13 -5.10 -7.83
C ALA A 43 -6.67 -4.63 -9.18
N GLU A 44 -7.99 -4.69 -9.35
CA GLU A 44 -8.71 -4.10 -10.46
C GLU A 44 -9.72 -3.09 -9.91
N ILE A 45 -9.59 -1.82 -10.31
CA ILE A 45 -10.49 -0.76 -9.90
C ILE A 45 -11.26 -0.29 -11.12
N LYS A 46 -12.59 -0.45 -11.07
CA LYS A 46 -13.51 0.01 -12.09
C LYS A 46 -14.13 1.32 -11.61
N LEU A 47 -13.81 2.41 -12.30
CA LEU A 47 -14.31 3.75 -12.04
C LEU A 47 -15.10 4.21 -13.27
N CYS A 48 -16.42 4.31 -13.15
CA CYS A 48 -17.34 4.48 -14.28
C CYS A 48 -17.09 3.41 -15.35
N ASP A 49 -16.73 3.82 -16.57
CA ASP A 49 -16.41 2.93 -17.69
C ASP A 49 -14.90 2.63 -17.83
N LYS A 50 -14.07 3.18 -16.92
CA LYS A 50 -12.61 2.97 -16.94
C LYS A 50 -12.23 1.82 -16.03
N LYS A 51 -11.31 0.98 -16.51
CA LYS A 51 -10.66 -0.07 -15.73
C LYS A 51 -9.22 0.31 -15.44
N LEU A 52 -8.87 0.39 -14.17
CA LEU A 52 -7.52 0.66 -13.69
C LEU A 52 -6.95 -0.62 -13.10
N LYS A 53 -5.73 -0.97 -13.53
CA LYS A 53 -4.95 -2.02 -12.87
C LYS A 53 -4.22 -1.39 -11.68
N GLY A 54 -4.20 -2.12 -10.58
CA GLY A 54 -3.44 -1.75 -9.39
C GLY A 54 -2.65 -2.91 -8.83
N ARG A 55 -1.70 -2.57 -7.95
CA ARG A 55 -0.96 -3.52 -7.12
C ARG A 55 -1.20 -3.26 -5.65
N LEU A 56 -1.33 -4.34 -4.89
CA LEU A 56 -1.35 -4.32 -3.44
C LEU A 56 0.10 -4.26 -2.92
N VAL A 57 0.41 -3.28 -2.09
CA VAL A 57 1.74 -3.08 -1.50
C VAL A 57 1.66 -2.89 0.02
N ASP A 58 2.71 -3.29 0.71
CA ASP A 58 2.82 -3.17 2.16
C ASP A 58 3.52 -1.87 2.56
N LEU A 59 2.82 -1.05 3.33
CA LEU A 59 3.35 0.18 3.88
C LEU A 59 4.41 -0.12 4.95
N PRO A 60 5.46 0.71 5.04
CA PRO A 60 6.49 0.54 6.07
C PRO A 60 6.04 0.96 7.47
N CYS A 61 5.02 1.81 7.57
CA CYS A 61 4.51 2.34 8.82
C CYS A 61 3.08 1.86 9.00
N VAL A 62 2.75 1.37 10.20
CA VAL A 62 1.36 1.12 10.60
C VAL A 62 0.70 2.47 10.83
N VAL A 63 -0.44 2.70 10.17
CA VAL A 63 -1.22 3.94 10.25
C VAL A 63 -2.49 3.66 11.03
N GLU A 64 -2.67 4.32 12.17
CA GLU A 64 -3.89 4.18 12.96
C GLU A 64 -4.98 5.10 12.41
N LEU A 65 -6.15 4.52 12.13
CA LEU A 65 -7.35 5.27 11.79
C LEU A 65 -8.10 5.63 13.07
N GLN A 66 -8.41 6.91 13.23
CA GLN A 66 -9.10 7.42 14.41
C GLN A 66 -10.34 8.23 14.00
N LYS A 67 -11.42 8.09 14.75
CA LYS A 67 -12.64 8.90 14.61
C LYS A 67 -12.72 9.91 15.75
N THR A 68 -13.22 11.10 15.45
CA THR A 68 -13.52 12.13 16.45
C THR A 68 -14.91 12.71 16.21
N LEU A 69 -15.55 13.19 17.28
CA LEU A 69 -16.82 13.92 17.24
C LEU A 69 -16.61 15.40 17.60
N ASP A 70 -15.69 15.67 18.50
CA ASP A 70 -15.44 16.98 19.11
C ASP A 70 -14.08 17.60 18.71
N LYS A 71 -13.31 16.92 17.84
CA LYS A 71 -11.95 17.27 17.42
C LYS A 71 -10.94 17.37 18.57
N LYS A 72 -11.28 16.83 19.75
CA LYS A 72 -10.43 16.81 20.94
C LYS A 72 -10.15 15.38 21.39
N ASN A 73 -11.20 14.56 21.44
CA ASN A 73 -11.12 13.16 21.76
C ASN A 73 -11.08 12.34 20.47
N PHE A 74 -10.08 11.48 20.36
CA PHE A 74 -9.87 10.59 19.22
C PHE A 74 -9.98 9.15 19.69
N TYR A 75 -10.80 8.38 18.98
CA TYR A 75 -11.05 6.98 19.26
C TYR A 75 -10.48 6.14 18.13
N LYS A 76 -9.58 5.21 18.48
CA LYS A 76 -9.00 4.26 17.53
C LYS A 76 -10.10 3.38 16.93
N VAL A 77 -10.08 3.25 15.60
CA VAL A 77 -11.02 2.43 14.83
C VAL A 77 -10.32 1.18 14.29
N THR A 78 -9.22 1.36 13.55
CA THR A 78 -8.48 0.25 12.93
C THR A 78 -7.06 0.66 12.59
N ASP A 79 -6.22 -0.31 12.25
CA ASP A 79 -4.87 -0.10 11.74
C ASP A 79 -4.80 -0.40 10.24
N VAL A 80 -4.04 0.41 9.51
CA VAL A 80 -3.81 0.28 8.06
C VAL A 80 -2.33 0.07 7.80
N SER A 81 -1.99 -1.03 7.14
CA SER A 81 -0.60 -1.39 6.79
C SER A 81 -0.41 -1.72 5.31
N GLN A 82 -1.46 -1.60 4.49
CA GLN A 82 -1.46 -1.93 3.07
C GLN A 82 -2.08 -0.82 2.24
N MET A 83 -1.74 -0.79 0.96
CA MET A 83 -2.12 0.26 0.03
C MET A 83 -2.27 -0.32 -1.37
N VAL A 84 -3.23 0.19 -2.14
CA VAL A 84 -3.37 -0.16 -3.55
C VAL A 84 -2.86 0.99 -4.39
N ILE A 85 -1.92 0.72 -5.29
CA ILE A 85 -1.38 1.71 -6.22
C ILE A 85 -1.91 1.40 -7.60
N CYS A 86 -2.59 2.34 -8.24
CA CYS A 86 -2.97 2.23 -9.63
C CYS A 86 -1.78 2.63 -10.52
N GLU A 87 -1.44 1.78 -11.47
CA GLU A 87 -0.41 2.08 -12.45
C GLU A 87 -1.06 2.40 -13.79
N LYS A 88 -0.53 3.39 -14.51
CA LYS A 88 -0.82 3.54 -15.94
C LYS A 88 -0.16 2.37 -16.66
N SER A 89 -0.85 1.84 -17.66
CA SER A 89 -0.55 0.59 -18.38
C SER A 89 0.86 0.46 -18.97
N ASP A 90 1.69 1.51 -18.94
CA ASP A 90 2.98 1.58 -19.63
C ASP A 90 4.18 1.23 -18.72
N ASP A 91 3.96 0.96 -17.43
CA ASP A 91 5.03 0.74 -16.44
C ASP A 91 5.33 -0.75 -16.11
N GLU A 92 4.91 -1.69 -16.97
CA GLU A 92 5.23 -3.13 -16.82
C GLU A 92 6.74 -3.44 -16.92
N SER A 93 7.54 -2.49 -17.42
CA SER A 93 8.97 -2.67 -17.73
C SER A 93 9.93 -2.64 -16.54
N LYS A 94 9.49 -2.22 -15.33
CA LYS A 94 10.42 -2.04 -14.19
C LYS A 94 10.59 -3.26 -13.28
N GLN A 95 9.80 -4.33 -13.44
CA GLN A 95 9.80 -5.46 -12.49
C GLN A 95 10.29 -6.81 -13.03
N SER A 96 10.42 -6.99 -14.35
CA SER A 96 10.86 -8.28 -14.93
C SER A 96 12.35 -8.58 -14.74
N ASN A 97 13.21 -7.59 -14.49
CA ASN A 97 14.67 -7.77 -14.41
C ASN A 97 15.19 -8.36 -13.08
N SER A 98 14.39 -9.14 -12.35
CA SER A 98 14.80 -9.65 -11.03
C SER A 98 14.23 -11.03 -10.70
N LEU A 99 13.92 -11.83 -11.72
CA LEU A 99 13.75 -13.27 -11.62
C LEU A 99 15.14 -13.88 -11.44
N ASN A 100 15.37 -14.63 -10.35
CA ASN A 100 16.45 -15.62 -10.13
C ASN A 100 16.87 -15.79 -8.65
N ASP A 101 16.17 -15.23 -7.66
CA ASP A 101 16.54 -15.44 -6.26
C ASP A 101 15.31 -15.40 -5.33
N ASP A 102 14.96 -16.53 -4.73
CA ASP A 102 13.73 -16.73 -3.92
C ASP A 102 13.64 -15.75 -2.72
N LYS A 103 14.79 -15.28 -2.21
CA LYS A 103 14.87 -14.25 -1.15
C LYS A 103 14.51 -12.83 -1.62
N LYS A 104 14.32 -12.62 -2.93
CA LYS A 104 14.02 -11.32 -3.54
C LYS A 104 12.51 -11.12 -3.75
N CYS A 105 11.71 -12.19 -3.75
CA CYS A 105 10.25 -12.12 -3.95
C CYS A 105 9.53 -11.33 -2.86
N GLU A 106 9.88 -11.52 -1.58
CA GLU A 106 9.21 -10.85 -0.45
C GLU A 106 9.45 -9.33 -0.41
N LYS A 107 10.51 -8.84 -1.08
CA LYS A 107 10.81 -7.40 -1.16
C LYS A 107 10.03 -6.68 -2.26
N ARG A 108 9.38 -7.41 -3.18
CA ARG A 108 8.70 -6.80 -4.35
C ARG A 108 7.46 -6.00 -3.95
N PHE A 109 6.76 -6.43 -2.90
CA PHE A 109 5.54 -5.77 -2.42
C PHE A 109 5.82 -4.74 -1.32
N GLN A 110 7.06 -4.65 -0.82
CA GLN A 110 7.42 -3.72 0.24
C GLN A 110 7.57 -2.29 -0.29
N TRP A 111 6.65 -1.42 0.10
CA TRP A 111 6.72 -0.01 -0.28
C TRP A 111 7.84 0.71 0.48
N PRO A 112 8.74 1.47 -0.19
CA PRO A 112 9.89 2.09 0.46
C PRO A 112 9.56 3.38 1.23
N HIS A 113 8.43 4.03 0.94
CA HIS A 113 8.02 5.32 1.50
C HIS A 113 6.86 5.18 2.49
N GLY A 114 6.77 6.05 3.49
CA GLY A 114 5.51 6.26 4.21
C GLY A 114 4.58 7.23 3.47
N ILE A 115 3.32 7.34 3.89
CA ILE A 115 2.31 8.20 3.26
C ILE A 115 2.68 9.69 3.39
N THR A 116 3.21 10.10 4.54
CA THR A 116 3.53 11.51 4.80
C THR A 116 4.88 11.93 4.19
N PRO A 117 5.04 13.18 3.69
CA PRO A 117 6.29 13.64 3.08
C PRO A 117 7.58 13.41 3.91
N PRO A 118 7.58 13.63 5.25
CA PRO A 118 8.77 13.39 6.07
C PRO A 118 9.22 11.92 6.11
N MET A 119 8.35 10.98 5.74
CA MET A 119 8.57 9.52 5.75
C MET A 119 9.02 8.97 4.39
N LYS A 120 9.46 9.83 3.48
CA LYS A 120 10.11 9.41 2.23
C LYS A 120 11.36 8.56 2.53
N ASN A 121 11.43 7.35 1.94
CA ASN A 121 12.54 6.40 2.07
C ASN A 121 12.78 5.93 3.52
N VAL A 122 11.72 5.84 4.33
CA VAL A 122 11.81 5.54 5.76
C VAL A 122 12.56 4.24 6.05
N ARG A 123 12.33 3.16 5.27
CA ARG A 123 12.98 1.85 5.47
C ARG A 123 14.50 1.94 5.42
N ARG A 124 15.04 2.84 4.58
CA ARG A 124 16.49 3.04 4.41
C ARG A 124 17.05 4.12 5.33
N ARG A 125 16.29 5.19 5.57
CA ARG A 125 16.81 6.42 6.18
C ARG A 125 16.50 6.56 7.67
N ARG A 126 15.33 6.13 8.12
CA ARG A 126 14.85 6.41 9.49
C ARG A 126 14.77 5.16 10.36
N PHE A 127 14.44 4.01 9.78
CA PHE A 127 14.33 2.77 10.56
C PHE A 127 15.70 2.25 10.97
N ARG A 128 15.88 2.04 12.27
CA ARG A 128 17.06 1.40 12.83
C ARG A 128 17.10 -0.07 12.39
N LYS A 129 18.20 -0.50 11.79
CA LYS A 129 18.37 -1.88 11.34
C LYS A 129 18.65 -2.80 12.54
N THR A 130 17.95 -3.92 12.60
CA THR A 130 18.20 -4.96 13.60
C THR A 130 19.50 -5.69 13.28
N LEU A 131 20.44 -5.72 14.24
CA LEU A 131 21.61 -6.56 14.13
C LEU A 131 21.19 -8.02 14.33
N ARG A 132 21.44 -8.87 13.33
CA ARG A 132 21.26 -10.31 13.49
C ARG A 132 22.44 -10.87 14.27
N LYS A 133 22.17 -11.54 15.39
CA LYS A 133 23.21 -12.24 16.15
C LYS A 133 23.73 -13.39 15.28
N LYS A 134 25.00 -13.33 14.86
CA LYS A 134 25.65 -14.48 14.21
C LYS A 134 25.84 -15.54 15.29
N VAL A 135 25.06 -16.61 15.25
CA VAL A 135 25.31 -17.80 16.05
C VAL A 135 26.60 -18.42 15.49
N LYS A 136 27.72 -18.26 16.20
CA LYS A 136 28.93 -19.03 15.92
C LYS A 136 28.68 -20.43 16.48
N PHE A 137 28.38 -21.38 15.62
CA PHE A 137 28.51 -22.79 15.99
C PHE A 137 30.01 -23.04 16.18
N LEU A 138 30.45 -23.10 17.44
CA LEU A 138 31.74 -23.66 17.78
C LEU A 138 31.63 -25.17 17.53
N THR A 139 32.05 -25.62 16.35
CA THR A 139 32.33 -27.03 16.12
C THR A 139 33.52 -27.39 17.02
N ILE A 140 33.25 -28.06 18.13
CA ILE A 140 34.27 -28.76 18.90
C ILE A 140 34.64 -29.97 18.04
N THR A 141 35.72 -29.87 17.28
CA THR A 141 36.38 -31.04 16.70
C THR A 141 37.00 -31.83 17.85
N MET A 142 36.54 -33.08 18.02
CA MET A 142 37.15 -34.06 18.93
C MET A 142 38.50 -34.55 18.39
#